data_AF-A0A7S4K2A5-F1
#
_entry.id   AF-A0A7S4K2A5-F1
#
_cell.length_a   1.000
_cell.length_b   1.000
_cell.length_c   1.000
_cell.angle_alpha   90.00
_cell.angle_beta   90.00
_cell.angle_gamma   90.00
#
_symmetry.space_group_name_H-M   'P 1'
#
loop_
_entity.id
_entity.type
_entity.pdbx_description
1 polymer ?
#
loop_
_entity_poly.entity_id
_entity_poly.type
_entity_poly.pdbx_seq_one_letter_code
_entity_poly.pdbx_strand_id
1 'polypeptide(L)'
;MAQTATESGYAFAQQPRAVSNRRKFRDPEQTDDRLAVNIMWDRRVVRGNTYSAQVLPATAVPDPVQLQKEAEKRKLSELKKRQKIRQTARPTTPDAVPGRKHMDVQTEMFLEEIADRPAEVDADTQTDPFMDRPPTPLFIPKKTGIDRETQIFEGELFDFDFEVEPILQVIVGKTLEQSLMEVLEEEELKNMRAHQEEFDQIRAAELAEAQRMEAAEVRRAEEKQRRVEQERERVANERTVSKKVAARGFAHRYVGDVVSEVFGNMEETGFFYDPLVKEIEDSFMPWLLGGVTSSINGAREAHEILEQAVVGALKLSASKNKLITDKYNELQAEANKAAEEAKEAEQPEVSGGGNARTLAC
;
A
#
# COMPACT_ATOMS: atom_id res chain seq x y z
N MET A 1 -34.74 -29.82 -2.26
CA MET A 1 -33.33 -30.30 -2.29
C MET A 1 -32.90 -30.37 -3.74
N ALA A 2 -31.67 -29.96 -4.07
CA ALA A 2 -31.21 -29.93 -5.46
C ALA A 2 -30.78 -31.32 -5.94
N GLN A 3 -31.06 -31.65 -7.20
CA GLN A 3 -30.46 -32.79 -7.90
C GLN A 3 -29.33 -32.24 -8.77
N THR A 4 -28.09 -32.53 -8.40
CA THR A 4 -26.90 -32.15 -9.17
C THR A 4 -26.72 -33.11 -10.34
N ALA A 5 -26.90 -32.63 -11.57
CA ALA A 5 -26.56 -33.40 -12.76
C ALA A 5 -25.03 -33.55 -12.84
N THR A 6 -24.55 -34.79 -12.97
CA THR A 6 -23.13 -35.08 -13.17
C THR A 6 -22.78 -34.98 -14.65
N GLU A 7 -21.90 -34.05 -15.01
CA GLU A 7 -21.42 -33.89 -16.39
C GLU A 7 -20.58 -35.12 -16.82
N SER A 8 -21.06 -35.87 -17.80
CA SER A 8 -20.39 -37.07 -18.30
C SER A 8 -19.26 -36.70 -19.29
N GLY A 9 -18.15 -36.21 -18.76
CA GLY A 9 -16.92 -35.95 -19.51
C GLY A 9 -16.39 -37.19 -20.23
N TYR A 10 -15.83 -37.01 -21.44
CA TYR A 10 -15.36 -38.12 -22.28
C TYR A 10 -14.07 -38.75 -21.74
N ALA A 11 -14.22 -39.78 -20.90
CA ALA A 11 -13.10 -40.54 -20.35
C ALA A 11 -12.54 -41.54 -21.38
N PHE A 12 -11.44 -41.18 -22.06
CA PHE A 12 -10.70 -42.09 -22.91
C PHE A 12 -9.78 -43.00 -22.07
N ALA A 13 -10.27 -44.19 -21.73
CA ALA A 13 -9.47 -45.24 -21.09
C ALA A 13 -9.06 -46.31 -22.12
N GLN A 14 -7.76 -46.55 -22.25
CA GLN A 14 -7.19 -47.67 -23.01
C GLN A 14 -6.18 -48.38 -22.12
N GLN A 15 -6.27 -49.71 -22.03
CA GLN A 15 -5.32 -50.51 -21.25
C GLN A 15 -3.87 -50.32 -21.76
N PRO A 16 -2.89 -50.18 -20.86
CA PRO A 16 -1.49 -49.99 -21.25
C PRO A 16 -1.00 -51.22 -22.02
N ARG A 17 -0.64 -51.02 -23.29
CA ARG A 17 -0.14 -52.09 -24.16
C ARG A 17 1.36 -51.91 -24.33
N ALA A 18 2.13 -52.89 -23.88
CA ALA A 18 3.60 -52.83 -23.93
C ALA A 18 4.11 -52.47 -25.33
N VAL A 19 4.99 -51.47 -25.40
CA VAL A 19 5.63 -51.06 -26.66
C VAL A 19 6.61 -52.17 -27.07
N SER A 20 6.31 -52.88 -28.15
CA SER A 20 7.15 -53.98 -28.63
C SER A 20 8.56 -53.47 -28.94
N ASN A 21 9.58 -53.96 -28.21
CA ASN A 21 10.97 -53.53 -28.35
C ASN A 21 11.44 -53.62 -29.81
N ARG A 22 11.74 -52.47 -30.41
CA ARG A 22 12.18 -52.36 -31.80
C ARG A 22 13.65 -52.78 -31.88
N ARG A 23 13.95 -53.92 -32.52
CA ARG A 23 15.32 -54.35 -32.79
C ARG A 23 16.09 -53.21 -33.50
N LYS A 24 17.34 -52.95 -33.07
CA LYS A 24 18.17 -51.86 -33.64
C LYS A 24 18.61 -52.12 -35.10
N PHE A 25 18.54 -53.37 -35.55
CA PHE A 25 18.77 -53.78 -36.94
C PHE A 25 17.54 -54.52 -37.49
N ARG A 26 17.40 -54.49 -38.82
CA ARG A 26 16.32 -55.12 -39.57
C ARG A 26 16.82 -56.43 -40.17
N ASP A 27 16.25 -57.55 -39.73
CA ASP A 27 16.48 -58.85 -40.34
C ASP A 27 15.88 -58.85 -41.78
N PRO A 28 16.64 -59.24 -42.83
CA PRO A 28 16.22 -59.03 -44.22
C PRO A 28 15.15 -60.02 -44.71
N GLU A 29 15.04 -61.20 -44.10
CA GLU A 29 14.06 -62.24 -44.50
C GLU A 29 12.68 -62.08 -43.86
N GLN A 30 12.51 -61.20 -42.87
CA GLN A 30 11.23 -61.04 -42.19
C GLN A 30 10.32 -60.05 -42.93
N THR A 31 9.38 -60.59 -43.71
CA THR A 31 8.29 -59.82 -44.32
C THR A 31 7.40 -59.24 -43.23
N ASP A 32 7.48 -57.92 -43.05
CA ASP A 32 6.75 -57.18 -42.01
C ASP A 32 5.24 -57.17 -42.35
N ASP A 33 4.45 -58.03 -41.71
CA ASP A 33 2.97 -58.09 -41.81
C ASP A 33 2.28 -56.78 -41.37
N ARG A 34 3.07 -55.79 -40.91
CA ARG A 34 2.70 -54.38 -40.85
C ARG A 34 2.53 -53.80 -42.26
N LEU A 35 1.50 -54.28 -42.97
CA LEU A 35 0.82 -53.55 -44.04
C LEU A 35 0.72 -52.09 -43.63
N ALA A 36 1.39 -51.21 -44.38
CA ALA A 36 1.42 -49.79 -44.07
C ALA A 36 -0.02 -49.26 -44.05
N VAL A 37 -0.55 -48.98 -42.86
CA VAL A 37 -1.91 -48.49 -42.66
C VAL A 37 -1.96 -47.06 -43.21
N ASN A 38 -2.22 -46.99 -44.51
CA ASN A 38 -2.20 -45.78 -45.28
C ASN A 38 -3.17 -44.79 -44.63
N ILE A 39 -2.69 -43.62 -44.22
CA ILE A 39 -3.50 -42.65 -43.44
C ILE A 39 -4.73 -42.21 -44.26
N MET A 40 -4.67 -42.39 -45.59
CA MET A 40 -5.79 -42.32 -46.53
C MET A 40 -6.93 -43.34 -46.31
N TRP A 41 -6.87 -44.24 -45.32
CA TRP A 41 -7.99 -45.08 -44.86
C TRP A 41 -8.28 -45.01 -43.36
N ASP A 42 -7.54 -44.21 -42.58
CA ASP A 42 -7.94 -43.92 -41.20
C ASP A 42 -9.21 -43.05 -41.19
N ARG A 43 -10.13 -43.40 -40.28
CA ARG A 43 -11.40 -42.71 -40.00
C ARG A 43 -11.26 -41.57 -38.98
N ARG A 44 -10.18 -41.53 -38.21
CA ARG A 44 -9.73 -40.36 -37.43
C ARG A 44 -9.11 -39.29 -38.34
N VAL A 45 -8.53 -39.78 -39.45
CA VAL A 45 -8.06 -39.08 -40.67
C VAL A 45 -9.08 -38.17 -41.38
N VAL A 46 -9.63 -37.13 -40.74
CA VAL A 46 -10.49 -36.12 -41.38
C VAL A 46 -9.73 -35.35 -42.48
N ARG A 47 -10.36 -35.12 -43.64
CA ARG A 47 -9.70 -34.57 -44.84
C ARG A 47 -10.61 -33.59 -45.56
N GLY A 48 -10.07 -32.45 -45.95
CA GLY A 48 -10.84 -31.30 -46.43
C GLY A 48 -10.92 -30.19 -45.37
N ASN A 49 -11.60 -29.09 -45.71
CA ASN A 49 -11.76 -27.95 -44.81
C ASN A 49 -12.74 -28.31 -43.66
N THR A 50 -12.30 -28.11 -42.41
CA THR A 50 -13.08 -28.46 -41.21
C THR A 50 -14.27 -27.55 -40.95
N TYR A 51 -14.39 -26.42 -41.64
CA TYR A 51 -15.49 -25.45 -41.49
C TYR A 51 -16.91 -26.00 -41.73
N SER A 52 -17.07 -27.14 -42.41
CA SER A 52 -18.36 -27.80 -42.63
C SER A 52 -18.67 -28.94 -41.64
N ALA A 53 -17.76 -29.22 -40.70
CA ALA A 53 -18.05 -30.13 -39.59
C ALA A 53 -19.08 -29.48 -38.66
N GLN A 54 -20.33 -29.97 -38.69
CA GLN A 54 -21.36 -29.57 -37.74
C GLN A 54 -20.98 -30.07 -36.35
N VAL A 55 -20.28 -29.23 -35.58
CA VAL A 55 -20.03 -29.43 -34.15
C VAL A 55 -21.36 -29.22 -33.42
N LEU A 56 -22.18 -30.28 -33.39
CA LEU A 56 -23.40 -30.31 -32.60
C LEU A 56 -23.03 -30.05 -31.13
N PRO A 57 -23.67 -29.08 -30.44
CA PRO A 57 -23.41 -28.86 -29.03
C PRO A 57 -23.80 -30.10 -28.23
N ALA A 58 -23.12 -30.35 -27.09
CA ALA A 58 -23.31 -31.57 -26.30
C ALA A 58 -24.74 -31.79 -25.75
N THR A 59 -25.60 -30.77 -25.83
CA THR A 59 -27.02 -30.80 -25.47
C THR A 59 -27.97 -31.11 -26.64
N ALA A 60 -27.47 -31.25 -27.86
CA ALA A 60 -28.27 -31.58 -29.04
C ALA A 60 -28.68 -33.06 -29.06
N VAL A 61 -29.80 -33.37 -28.40
CA VAL A 61 -30.44 -34.69 -28.45
C VAL A 61 -30.77 -35.00 -29.92
N PRO A 62 -30.21 -36.08 -30.52
CA PRO A 62 -30.51 -36.43 -31.90
C PRO A 62 -31.95 -36.95 -32.00
N ASP A 63 -32.65 -36.43 -33.01
CA ASP A 63 -34.06 -36.67 -33.27
C ASP A 63 -34.36 -38.19 -33.37
N PRO A 64 -35.20 -38.79 -32.50
CA PRO A 64 -35.26 -40.24 -32.29
C PRO A 64 -35.65 -41.02 -33.54
N VAL A 65 -36.40 -40.41 -34.45
CA VAL A 65 -36.79 -40.96 -35.76
C VAL A 65 -35.57 -41.20 -36.67
N GLN A 66 -34.52 -40.38 -36.55
CA GLN A 66 -33.29 -40.53 -37.32
C GLN A 66 -32.44 -41.67 -36.75
N LEU A 67 -32.31 -41.73 -35.41
CA LEU A 67 -31.60 -42.80 -34.71
C LEU A 67 -32.20 -44.19 -35.01
N GLN A 68 -33.54 -44.29 -35.04
CA GLN A 68 -34.24 -45.52 -35.43
C GLN A 68 -33.93 -45.93 -36.87
N LYS A 69 -34.01 -45.00 -37.84
CA LYS A 69 -33.70 -45.28 -39.26
C LYS A 69 -32.25 -45.73 -39.48
N GLU A 70 -31.29 -45.24 -38.70
CA GLU A 70 -29.91 -45.75 -38.73
C GLU A 70 -29.79 -47.15 -38.12
N ALA A 71 -30.43 -47.40 -36.98
CA ALA A 71 -30.43 -48.72 -36.33
C ALA A 71 -31.07 -49.80 -37.24
N GLU A 72 -32.17 -49.47 -37.93
CA GLU A 72 -32.78 -50.34 -38.93
C GLU A 72 -31.84 -50.62 -40.11
N LYS A 73 -31.24 -49.58 -40.71
CA LYS A 73 -30.26 -49.76 -41.79
C LYS A 73 -29.07 -50.64 -41.37
N ARG A 74 -28.58 -50.50 -40.13
CA ARG A 74 -27.54 -51.38 -39.58
C ARG A 74 -28.02 -52.82 -39.48
N LYS A 75 -29.15 -53.09 -38.81
CA LYS A 75 -29.76 -54.43 -38.70
C LYS A 75 -29.97 -55.10 -40.06
N LEU A 76 -30.49 -54.36 -41.05
CA LEU A 76 -30.75 -54.86 -42.40
C LEU A 76 -29.44 -55.18 -43.15
N SER A 77 -28.37 -54.43 -42.91
CA SER A 77 -27.03 -54.75 -43.44
C SER A 77 -26.41 -55.99 -42.80
N GLU A 78 -26.59 -56.20 -41.49
CA GLU A 78 -26.11 -57.39 -40.77
C GLU A 78 -26.89 -58.64 -41.15
N LEU A 79 -28.21 -58.53 -41.34
CA LEU A 79 -29.05 -59.61 -41.86
C LEU A 79 -28.57 -60.06 -43.25
N LYS A 80 -28.27 -59.11 -44.16
CA LYS A 80 -27.69 -59.43 -45.49
C LYS A 80 -26.30 -60.08 -45.40
N LYS A 81 -25.46 -59.67 -44.45
CA LYS A 81 -24.17 -60.35 -44.18
C LYS A 81 -24.37 -61.78 -43.66
N ARG A 82 -25.22 -61.98 -42.64
CA ARG A 82 -25.58 -63.30 -42.11
C ARG A 82 -26.20 -64.21 -43.17
N GLN A 83 -27.02 -63.66 -44.07
CA GLN A 83 -27.64 -64.43 -45.15
C GLN A 83 -26.60 -64.90 -46.19
N LYS A 84 -25.63 -64.06 -46.58
CA LYS A 84 -24.50 -64.50 -47.41
C LYS A 84 -23.68 -65.60 -46.74
N ILE A 85 -23.31 -65.41 -45.46
CA ILE A 85 -22.54 -66.41 -44.70
C ILE A 85 -23.32 -67.73 -44.62
N ARG A 86 -24.64 -67.70 -44.39
CA ARG A 86 -25.50 -68.90 -44.33
C ARG A 86 -25.71 -69.57 -45.70
N GLN A 87 -25.46 -68.88 -46.81
CA GLN A 87 -25.42 -69.49 -48.15
C GLN A 87 -24.07 -70.19 -48.40
N THR A 88 -22.96 -69.59 -47.97
CA THR A 88 -21.61 -70.20 -48.11
C THR A 88 -21.28 -71.24 -47.05
N ALA A 89 -22.02 -71.30 -45.94
CA ALA A 89 -21.82 -72.22 -44.82
C ALA A 89 -22.92 -73.28 -44.67
N ARG A 90 -23.59 -73.66 -45.78
CA ARG A 90 -24.21 -74.99 -45.86
C ARG A 90 -23.11 -75.98 -46.25
N PRO A 91 -22.90 -77.10 -45.52
CA PRO A 91 -22.08 -78.17 -46.04
C PRO A 91 -22.74 -78.73 -47.31
N THR A 92 -21.97 -78.83 -48.39
CA THR A 92 -22.40 -79.54 -49.59
C THR A 92 -22.66 -81.00 -49.23
N THR A 93 -23.80 -81.55 -49.66
CA THR A 93 -24.04 -83.00 -49.58
C THR A 93 -22.94 -83.73 -50.35
N PRO A 94 -22.25 -84.73 -49.76
CA PRO A 94 -21.11 -85.37 -50.40
C PRO A 94 -21.48 -85.97 -51.76
N ASP A 95 -20.54 -85.91 -52.71
CA ASP A 95 -20.78 -86.33 -54.08
C ASP A 95 -21.18 -87.81 -54.20
N ALA A 96 -21.99 -88.10 -55.23
CA ALA A 96 -22.56 -89.43 -55.43
C ALA A 96 -21.48 -90.48 -55.76
N VAL A 97 -21.47 -91.57 -54.98
CA VAL A 97 -20.60 -92.75 -55.21
C VAL A 97 -20.76 -93.23 -56.66
N PRO A 98 -19.67 -93.36 -57.44
CA PRO A 98 -19.75 -93.64 -58.87
C PRO A 98 -20.53 -94.92 -59.16
N GLY A 99 -21.48 -94.84 -60.10
CA GLY A 99 -22.42 -95.91 -60.43
C GLY A 99 -23.77 -95.83 -59.70
N ARG A 100 -23.97 -94.91 -58.74
CA ARG A 100 -25.27 -94.65 -58.11
C ARG A 100 -25.68 -93.19 -58.28
N LYS A 101 -26.96 -92.94 -58.58
CA LYS A 101 -27.57 -91.61 -58.50
C LYS A 101 -28.11 -91.40 -57.08
N HIS A 102 -28.04 -90.16 -56.60
CA HIS A 102 -28.83 -89.77 -55.42
C HIS A 102 -30.31 -89.65 -55.82
N MET A 103 -31.19 -89.91 -54.87
CA MET A 103 -32.65 -89.83 -55.01
C MET A 103 -33.18 -89.23 -53.72
N ASP A 104 -34.00 -88.19 -53.84
CA ASP A 104 -34.58 -87.52 -52.68
C ASP A 104 -35.65 -88.43 -52.05
N VAL A 105 -35.44 -88.80 -50.79
CA VAL A 105 -36.40 -89.59 -50.00
C VAL A 105 -37.30 -88.62 -49.24
N GLN A 106 -38.61 -88.83 -49.27
CA GLN A 106 -39.52 -88.06 -48.41
C GLN A 106 -39.21 -88.33 -46.95
N THR A 107 -38.69 -87.29 -46.29
CA THR A 107 -38.33 -87.25 -44.86
C THR A 107 -39.25 -86.34 -44.06
N GLU A 108 -40.32 -85.85 -44.70
CA GLU A 108 -41.47 -85.24 -44.06
C GLU A 108 -42.35 -86.32 -43.40
N MET A 109 -42.97 -86.00 -42.25
CA MET A 109 -43.83 -86.94 -41.52
C MET A 109 -45.16 -87.14 -42.24
N PHE A 110 -45.18 -88.05 -43.20
CA PHE A 110 -46.41 -88.54 -43.82
C PHE A 110 -47.01 -89.68 -42.98
N LEU A 111 -48.10 -89.39 -42.27
CA LEU A 111 -48.87 -90.35 -41.49
C LEU A 111 -50.06 -90.85 -42.31
N GLU A 112 -50.02 -92.10 -42.77
CA GLU A 112 -51.20 -92.76 -43.32
C GLU A 112 -52.04 -93.34 -42.18
N GLU A 113 -53.27 -92.85 -42.03
CA GLU A 113 -54.24 -93.42 -41.10
C GLU A 113 -54.81 -94.72 -41.69
N ILE A 114 -54.23 -95.86 -41.31
CA ILE A 114 -54.75 -97.19 -41.66
C ILE A 114 -56.07 -97.40 -40.90
N ALA A 115 -57.18 -97.11 -41.56
CA ALA A 115 -58.52 -97.12 -40.96
C ALA A 115 -59.15 -98.52 -40.79
N ASP A 116 -58.55 -99.57 -41.39
CA ASP A 116 -59.03 -100.95 -41.26
C ASP A 116 -58.62 -101.57 -39.91
N ARG A 117 -59.61 -101.76 -39.04
CA ARG A 117 -59.47 -102.56 -37.82
C ARG A 117 -59.58 -104.05 -38.19
N PRO A 118 -58.58 -104.89 -37.88
CA PRO A 118 -58.64 -106.32 -38.22
C PRO A 118 -59.79 -107.02 -37.49
N ALA A 119 -60.37 -108.03 -38.14
CA ALA A 119 -61.54 -108.74 -37.61
C ALA A 119 -61.20 -109.54 -36.34
N GLU A 120 -61.68 -109.06 -35.21
CA GLU A 120 -61.69 -109.77 -33.92
C GLU A 120 -62.72 -110.93 -34.00
N VAL A 121 -62.31 -112.15 -33.64
CA VAL A 121 -63.15 -113.36 -33.68
C VAL A 121 -63.03 -114.07 -32.33
N ASP A 122 -64.07 -113.96 -31.51
CA ASP A 122 -64.13 -114.60 -30.20
C ASP A 122 -64.42 -116.10 -30.33
N ALA A 123 -63.67 -116.91 -29.58
CA ALA A 123 -63.71 -118.37 -29.62
C ALA A 123 -63.61 -118.97 -28.22
N ASP A 124 -64.74 -118.99 -27.51
CA ASP A 124 -64.83 -119.53 -26.15
C ASP A 124 -64.45 -121.02 -26.10
N THR A 125 -63.53 -121.36 -25.20
CA THR A 125 -63.11 -122.75 -24.95
C THR A 125 -63.18 -123.09 -23.46
N GLN A 126 -63.94 -124.12 -23.13
CA GLN A 126 -64.08 -124.59 -21.75
C GLN A 126 -62.79 -125.26 -21.28
N THR A 127 -62.04 -124.55 -20.44
CA THR A 127 -60.83 -125.04 -19.76
C THR A 127 -60.99 -124.97 -18.25
N ASP A 128 -60.40 -125.93 -17.55
CA ASP A 128 -60.59 -126.12 -16.10
C ASP A 128 -59.82 -125.05 -15.29
N PRO A 129 -60.28 -124.63 -14.09
CA PRO A 129 -59.64 -123.55 -13.33
C PRO A 129 -58.17 -123.83 -13.00
N PHE A 130 -57.26 -123.11 -13.66
CA PHE A 130 -55.83 -123.28 -13.50
C PHE A 130 -55.37 -122.72 -12.15
N MET A 131 -55.20 -123.59 -11.15
CA MET A 131 -54.68 -123.21 -9.84
C MET A 131 -53.23 -122.71 -9.95
N ASP A 132 -52.98 -121.49 -9.47
CA ASP A 132 -51.67 -120.85 -9.57
C ASP A 132 -50.55 -121.69 -8.94
N ARG A 133 -49.65 -122.16 -9.81
CA ARG A 133 -48.39 -122.77 -9.37
C ARG A 133 -47.55 -121.68 -8.70
N PRO A 134 -47.09 -121.85 -7.44
CA PRO A 134 -46.23 -120.86 -6.81
C PRO A 134 -44.97 -120.64 -7.65
N PRO A 135 -44.52 -119.39 -7.84
CA PRO A 135 -43.41 -119.07 -8.73
C PRO A 135 -42.17 -119.84 -8.30
N THR A 136 -41.53 -120.52 -9.26
CA THR A 136 -40.31 -121.29 -9.00
C THR A 136 -39.23 -120.35 -8.44
N PRO A 137 -38.58 -120.69 -7.31
CA PRO A 137 -37.62 -119.80 -6.67
C PRO A 137 -36.50 -119.44 -7.64
N LEU A 138 -36.20 -118.15 -7.76
CA LEU A 138 -35.15 -117.64 -8.64
C LEU A 138 -33.81 -118.27 -8.25
N PHE A 139 -33.22 -119.04 -9.17
CA PHE A 139 -31.88 -119.58 -8.98
C PHE A 139 -30.86 -118.44 -9.06
N ILE A 140 -30.48 -117.91 -7.90
CA ILE A 140 -29.35 -117.01 -7.76
C ILE A 140 -28.08 -117.89 -7.75
N PRO A 141 -27.20 -117.81 -8.77
CA PRO A 141 -25.95 -118.54 -8.74
C PRO A 141 -25.11 -118.06 -7.55
N LYS A 142 -24.50 -118.98 -6.81
CA LYS A 142 -23.48 -118.61 -5.81
C LYS A 142 -22.36 -117.85 -6.54
N LYS A 143 -21.89 -116.72 -5.99
CA LYS A 143 -20.69 -116.02 -6.48
C LYS A 143 -19.52 -117.02 -6.51
N THR A 144 -19.14 -117.48 -7.71
CA THR A 144 -17.93 -118.28 -7.94
C THR A 144 -16.85 -117.39 -8.57
N GLY A 145 -16.24 -116.57 -7.72
CA GLY A 145 -15.13 -115.69 -8.06
C GLY A 145 -14.40 -115.31 -6.78
N ILE A 146 -13.10 -115.03 -6.88
CA ILE A 146 -12.33 -114.47 -5.77
C ILE A 146 -12.55 -112.96 -5.83
N ASP A 147 -13.40 -112.44 -4.94
CA ASP A 147 -13.52 -110.99 -4.76
C ASP A 147 -12.15 -110.42 -4.37
N ARG A 148 -11.70 -109.38 -5.09
CA ARG A 148 -10.48 -108.62 -4.80
C ARG A 148 -10.85 -107.15 -4.68
N GLU A 149 -10.45 -106.54 -3.58
CA GLU A 149 -10.44 -105.09 -3.43
C GLU A 149 -9.08 -104.52 -3.88
N THR A 150 -9.12 -103.32 -4.45
CA THR A 150 -7.93 -102.55 -4.84
C THR A 150 -8.13 -101.13 -4.34
N GLN A 151 -7.60 -100.85 -3.15
CA GLN A 151 -7.67 -99.53 -2.52
C GLN A 151 -6.32 -98.83 -2.69
N ILE A 152 -6.37 -97.54 -3.05
CA ILE A 152 -5.21 -96.63 -3.04
C ILE A 152 -5.17 -95.98 -1.65
N PHE A 153 -4.00 -95.92 -1.03
CA PHE A 153 -3.80 -95.28 0.27
C PHE A 153 -3.30 -93.83 0.14
N GLU A 154 -3.47 -93.05 1.21
CA GLU A 154 -3.02 -91.65 1.25
C GLU A 154 -1.49 -91.57 1.03
N GLY A 155 -1.08 -90.77 0.05
CA GLY A 155 0.33 -90.62 -0.36
C GLY A 155 0.83 -91.59 -1.43
N GLU A 156 0.09 -92.66 -1.77
CA GLU A 156 0.55 -93.69 -2.72
C GLU A 156 0.64 -93.20 -4.19
N LEU A 157 -0.10 -92.13 -4.52
CA LEU A 157 -0.11 -91.48 -5.84
C LEU A 157 0.50 -90.06 -5.84
N PHE A 158 1.24 -89.67 -4.79
CA PHE A 158 1.78 -88.32 -4.68
C PHE A 158 3.00 -88.11 -5.58
N ASP A 159 2.88 -87.21 -6.56
CA ASP A 159 3.99 -86.70 -7.36
C ASP A 159 4.44 -85.34 -6.79
N PHE A 160 5.67 -85.30 -6.27
CA PHE A 160 6.24 -84.09 -5.67
C PHE A 160 6.46 -82.98 -6.70
N ASP A 161 6.95 -83.32 -7.89
CA ASP A 161 7.35 -82.32 -8.89
C ASP A 161 6.12 -81.60 -9.47
N PHE A 162 5.01 -82.34 -9.64
CA PHE A 162 3.72 -81.78 -10.05
C PHE A 162 3.09 -80.89 -8.96
N GLU A 163 3.01 -81.37 -7.71
CA GLU A 163 2.28 -80.64 -6.65
C GLU A 163 3.10 -79.48 -6.04
N VAL A 164 4.43 -79.44 -6.25
CA VAL A 164 5.27 -78.31 -5.83
C VAL A 164 5.31 -77.17 -6.85
N GLU A 165 5.03 -77.43 -8.14
CA GLU A 165 5.09 -76.42 -9.21
C GLU A 165 4.16 -75.21 -8.94
N PRO A 166 2.88 -75.37 -8.54
CA PRO A 166 2.02 -74.23 -8.19
C PRO A 166 2.54 -73.42 -6.99
N ILE A 167 3.15 -74.10 -6.01
CA ILE A 167 3.69 -73.48 -4.79
C ILE A 167 4.92 -72.62 -5.15
N LEU A 168 5.83 -73.17 -5.95
CA LEU A 168 7.00 -72.44 -6.46
C LEU A 168 6.58 -71.27 -7.36
N GLN A 169 5.59 -71.45 -8.23
CA GLN A 169 5.09 -70.38 -9.10
C GLN A 169 4.54 -69.20 -8.27
N VAL A 170 3.76 -69.47 -7.22
CA VAL A 170 3.23 -68.42 -6.32
C VAL A 170 4.35 -67.75 -5.51
N ILE A 171 5.30 -68.52 -4.97
CA ILE A 171 6.42 -67.94 -4.20
C ILE A 171 7.29 -67.07 -5.10
N VAL A 172 7.80 -67.60 -6.21
CA VAL A 172 8.68 -66.87 -7.13
C VAL A 172 7.98 -65.65 -7.72
N GLY A 173 6.74 -65.83 -8.19
CA GLY A 173 5.92 -64.72 -8.72
C GLY A 173 5.75 -63.59 -7.71
N LYS A 174 5.33 -63.92 -6.48
CA LYS A 174 5.11 -62.91 -5.43
C LYS A 174 6.40 -62.26 -4.94
N THR A 175 7.52 -62.99 -4.83
CA THR A 175 8.80 -62.39 -4.45
C THR A 175 9.33 -61.43 -5.52
N LEU A 176 9.16 -61.77 -6.81
CA LEU A 176 9.55 -60.90 -7.91
C LEU A 176 8.65 -59.66 -7.96
N GLU A 177 7.33 -59.82 -7.89
CA GLU A 177 6.36 -58.72 -7.87
C GLU A 177 6.61 -57.76 -6.69
N GLN A 178 6.80 -58.29 -5.47
CA GLN A 178 7.12 -57.47 -4.30
C GLN A 178 8.45 -56.72 -4.45
N SER A 179 9.54 -57.41 -4.85
CA SER A 179 10.85 -56.75 -5.03
C SER A 179 10.83 -55.68 -6.12
N LEU A 180 10.01 -55.85 -7.16
CA LEU A 180 9.84 -54.84 -8.21
C LEU A 180 9.07 -53.61 -7.70
N MET A 181 8.03 -53.80 -6.87
CA MET A 181 7.32 -52.68 -6.23
C MET A 181 8.22 -51.92 -5.26
N GLU A 182 9.01 -52.62 -4.44
CA GLU A 182 9.95 -52.02 -3.47
C GLU A 182 11.02 -51.17 -4.19
N VAL A 183 11.64 -51.68 -5.26
CA VAL A 183 12.64 -50.93 -6.05
C VAL A 183 12.02 -49.72 -6.75
N LEU A 184 10.80 -49.81 -7.25
CA LEU A 184 10.10 -48.68 -7.86
C LEU A 184 9.73 -47.60 -6.82
N GLU A 185 9.32 -47.98 -5.61
CA GLU A 185 9.09 -47.03 -4.52
C GLU A 185 10.39 -46.33 -4.07
N GLU A 186 11.51 -47.06 -4.02
CA GLU A 186 12.82 -46.46 -3.74
C GLU A 186 13.27 -45.44 -4.80
N GLU A 187 13.07 -45.73 -6.10
CA GLU A 187 13.41 -44.76 -7.16
C GLU A 187 12.49 -43.53 -7.15
N GLU A 188 11.18 -43.69 -6.95
CA GLU A 188 10.25 -42.56 -6.84
C GLU A 188 10.53 -41.68 -5.61
N LEU A 189 10.79 -42.29 -4.44
CA LEU A 189 11.18 -41.56 -3.23
C LEU A 189 12.52 -40.82 -3.41
N LYS A 190 13.47 -41.40 -4.14
CA LYS A 190 14.75 -40.78 -4.47
C LYS A 190 14.59 -39.60 -5.42
N ASN A 191 13.74 -39.73 -6.45
CA ASN A 191 13.43 -38.65 -7.39
C ASN A 191 12.72 -37.48 -6.69
N MET A 192 11.74 -37.77 -5.82
CA MET A 192 11.07 -36.71 -5.03
C MET A 192 12.03 -35.99 -4.07
N ARG A 193 12.96 -36.72 -3.42
CA ARG A 193 14.00 -36.10 -2.57
C ARG A 193 14.93 -35.21 -3.39
N ALA A 194 15.41 -35.68 -4.55
CA ALA A 194 16.27 -34.88 -5.43
C ALA A 194 15.59 -33.56 -5.84
N HIS A 195 14.32 -33.62 -6.29
CA HIS A 195 13.57 -32.41 -6.65
C HIS A 195 13.27 -31.49 -5.45
N GLN A 196 13.07 -32.04 -4.25
CA GLN A 196 12.95 -31.21 -3.04
C GLN A 196 14.28 -30.52 -2.72
N GLU A 197 15.41 -31.23 -2.78
CA GLU A 197 16.74 -30.68 -2.55
C GLU A 197 17.11 -29.60 -3.59
N GLU A 198 16.75 -29.80 -4.86
CA GLU A 198 16.88 -28.78 -5.92
C GLU A 198 16.04 -27.54 -5.62
N PHE A 199 14.77 -27.71 -5.22
CA PHE A 199 13.87 -26.60 -4.90
C PHE A 199 14.32 -25.81 -3.68
N ASP A 200 14.70 -26.49 -2.58
CA ASP A 200 15.18 -25.83 -1.37
C ASP A 200 16.54 -25.13 -1.59
N GLN A 201 17.40 -25.64 -2.47
CA GLN A 201 18.62 -24.94 -2.92
C GLN A 201 18.31 -23.65 -3.69
N ILE A 202 17.41 -23.70 -4.68
CA ILE A 202 16.98 -22.52 -5.45
C ILE A 202 16.37 -21.47 -4.50
N ARG A 203 15.44 -21.90 -3.65
CA ARG A 203 14.77 -21.05 -2.67
C ARG A 203 15.73 -20.41 -1.66
N ALA A 204 16.76 -21.13 -1.22
CA ALA A 204 17.80 -20.59 -0.35
C ALA A 204 18.66 -19.52 -1.07
N ALA A 205 18.98 -19.74 -2.34
CA ALA A 205 19.71 -18.76 -3.16
C ALA A 205 18.87 -17.49 -3.43
N GLU A 206 17.61 -17.64 -3.82
CA GLU A 206 16.65 -16.54 -4.01
C GLU A 206 16.48 -15.71 -2.73
N LEU A 207 16.31 -16.38 -1.57
CA LEU A 207 16.16 -15.71 -0.27
C LEU A 207 17.44 -14.97 0.15
N ALA A 208 18.62 -15.53 -0.12
CA ALA A 208 19.89 -14.85 0.13
C ALA A 208 20.10 -13.63 -0.79
N GLU A 209 19.69 -13.69 -2.05
CA GLU A 209 19.74 -12.53 -2.94
C GLU A 209 18.72 -11.46 -2.55
N ALA A 210 17.48 -11.85 -2.20
CA ALA A 210 16.46 -10.92 -1.72
C ALA A 210 16.94 -10.16 -0.48
N GLN A 211 17.47 -10.85 0.53
CA GLN A 211 18.04 -10.24 1.73
C GLN A 211 19.23 -9.32 1.40
N ARG A 212 20.09 -9.69 0.45
CA ARG A 212 21.20 -8.83 -0.03
C ARG A 212 20.69 -7.53 -0.65
N MET A 213 19.59 -7.61 -1.41
CA MET A 213 18.96 -6.45 -2.05
C MET A 213 18.25 -5.57 -1.03
N GLU A 214 17.42 -6.13 -0.16
CA GLU A 214 16.77 -5.42 0.96
C GLU A 214 17.79 -4.69 1.84
N ALA A 215 18.85 -5.38 2.26
CA ALA A 215 19.92 -4.79 3.07
C ALA A 215 20.71 -3.71 2.32
N ALA A 216 20.69 -3.67 0.99
CA ALA A 216 21.24 -2.55 0.21
C ALA A 216 20.24 -1.39 0.10
N GLU A 217 18.94 -1.67 -0.02
CA GLU A 217 17.87 -0.67 -0.10
C GLU A 217 17.70 0.08 1.23
N VAL A 218 17.70 -0.64 2.36
CA VAL A 218 17.67 -0.06 3.71
C VAL A 218 18.82 0.93 3.90
N ARG A 219 20.07 0.55 3.59
CA ARG A 219 21.23 1.45 3.67
C ARG A 219 21.10 2.69 2.77
N ARG A 220 20.55 2.56 1.55
CA ARG A 220 20.25 3.72 0.69
C ARG A 220 19.15 4.60 1.27
N ALA A 221 18.13 4.01 1.89
CA ALA A 221 17.03 4.74 2.51
C ALA A 221 17.48 5.49 3.78
N GLU A 222 18.28 4.86 4.63
CA GLU A 222 18.91 5.47 5.81
C GLU A 222 19.81 6.65 5.42
N GLU A 223 20.69 6.50 4.42
CA GLU A 223 21.50 7.62 3.97
C GLU A 223 20.60 8.74 3.41
N LYS A 224 19.61 8.41 2.55
CA LYS A 224 18.68 9.40 2.00
C LYS A 224 17.93 10.16 3.10
N GLN A 225 17.44 9.49 4.14
CA GLN A 225 16.80 10.13 5.29
C GLN A 225 17.79 11.05 6.03
N ARG A 226 19.02 10.59 6.28
CA ARG A 226 20.08 11.40 6.91
C ARG A 226 20.43 12.64 6.10
N ARG A 227 20.49 12.55 4.76
CA ARG A 227 20.69 13.73 3.87
C ARG A 227 19.50 14.69 3.94
N VAL A 228 18.27 14.17 3.96
CA VAL A 228 17.05 15.00 4.05
C VAL A 228 16.99 15.76 5.38
N GLU A 229 17.31 15.14 6.51
CA GLU A 229 17.29 15.85 7.80
C GLU A 229 18.44 16.87 7.90
N GLN A 230 19.65 16.54 7.41
CA GLN A 230 20.75 17.51 7.31
C GLN A 230 20.38 18.74 6.45
N GLU A 231 19.70 18.53 5.33
CA GLU A 231 19.24 19.62 4.46
C GLU A 231 18.12 20.44 5.13
N ARG A 232 17.22 19.78 5.85
CA ARG A 232 16.15 20.42 6.63
C ARG A 232 16.70 21.29 7.76
N GLU A 233 17.69 20.79 8.50
CA GLU A 233 18.44 21.58 9.49
C GLU A 233 19.18 22.75 8.84
N ARG A 234 19.84 22.54 7.70
CA ARG A 234 20.53 23.61 6.94
C ARG A 234 19.57 24.74 6.58
N VAL A 235 18.44 24.42 5.96
CA VAL A 235 17.41 25.39 5.54
C VAL A 235 16.74 26.05 6.74
N ALA A 236 16.52 25.33 7.85
CA ALA A 236 16.01 25.93 9.09
C ALA A 236 16.99 26.95 9.66
N ASN A 237 18.27 26.58 9.77
CA ASN A 237 19.34 27.46 10.25
C ASN A 237 19.50 28.69 9.35
N GLU A 238 19.58 28.50 8.03
CA GLU A 238 19.64 29.59 7.04
C GLU A 238 18.48 30.58 7.20
N ARG A 239 17.24 30.09 7.36
CA ARG A 239 16.07 30.94 7.62
C ARG A 239 16.20 31.75 8.92
N THR A 240 16.80 31.20 9.99
CA THR A 240 17.06 31.99 11.21
C THR A 240 18.19 33.00 11.04
N VAL A 241 19.25 32.65 10.32
CA VAL A 241 20.39 33.55 10.05
C VAL A 241 19.96 34.71 9.15
N SER A 242 19.23 34.43 8.07
CA SER A 242 18.65 35.44 7.18
C SER A 242 17.77 36.43 7.95
N LYS A 243 16.86 35.94 8.81
CA LYS A 243 16.05 36.79 9.71
C LYS A 243 16.90 37.64 10.66
N LYS A 244 17.94 37.07 11.28
CA LYS A 244 18.86 37.80 12.18
C LYS A 244 19.65 38.89 11.44
N VAL A 245 20.12 38.61 10.23
CA VAL A 245 20.85 39.58 9.39
C VAL A 245 19.91 40.70 8.93
N ALA A 246 18.70 40.38 8.47
CA ALA A 246 17.70 41.37 8.09
C ALA A 246 17.30 42.27 9.27
N ALA A 247 17.05 41.69 10.45
CA ALA A 247 16.72 42.45 11.66
C ALA A 247 17.88 43.36 12.11
N ARG A 248 19.14 42.88 12.06
CA ARG A 248 20.33 43.70 12.34
C ARG A 248 20.49 44.85 11.35
N GLY A 249 20.29 44.57 10.06
CA GLY A 249 20.38 45.59 9.00
C GLY A 249 19.30 46.66 9.11
N PHE A 250 18.07 46.25 9.44
CA PHE A 250 16.97 47.17 9.73
C PHE A 250 17.28 48.03 10.97
N ALA A 251 17.65 47.40 12.09
CA ALA A 251 17.94 48.10 13.34
C ALA A 251 19.09 49.12 13.19
N HIS A 252 20.16 48.79 12.45
CA HIS A 252 21.26 49.73 12.20
C HIS A 252 20.83 50.95 11.37
N ARG A 253 19.95 50.77 10.38
CA ARG A 253 19.40 51.91 9.62
C ARG A 253 18.48 52.75 10.50
N TYR A 254 17.46 52.11 11.06
CA TYR A 254 16.46 52.77 11.90
C TYR A 254 17.06 53.52 13.09
N VAL A 255 18.09 52.98 13.76
CA VAL A 255 18.80 53.71 14.83
C VAL A 255 19.60 54.90 14.29
N GLY A 256 20.21 54.80 13.11
CA GLY A 256 20.87 55.95 12.47
C GLY A 256 19.89 57.04 12.05
N ASP A 257 18.75 56.64 11.48
CA ASP A 257 17.67 57.53 11.06
C ASP A 257 17.05 58.25 12.28
N VAL A 258 16.65 57.50 13.32
CA VAL A 258 16.09 58.04 14.57
C VAL A 258 17.08 58.88 15.35
N VAL A 259 18.37 58.53 15.39
CA VAL A 259 19.40 59.40 16.00
C VAL A 259 19.48 60.72 15.24
N SER A 260 19.48 60.70 13.91
CA SER A 260 19.52 61.92 13.09
C SER A 260 18.27 62.79 13.31
N GLU A 261 17.08 62.19 13.34
CA GLU A 261 15.80 62.85 13.61
C GLU A 261 15.74 63.45 15.03
N VAL A 262 16.17 62.69 16.06
CA VAL A 262 16.18 63.18 17.45
C VAL A 262 17.21 64.29 17.65
N PHE A 263 18.41 64.21 17.05
CA PHE A 263 19.37 65.30 17.12
C PHE A 263 18.87 66.55 16.38
N GLY A 264 18.26 66.42 15.21
CA GLY A 264 17.65 67.54 14.48
C GLY A 264 16.53 68.21 15.28
N ASN A 265 15.59 67.43 15.83
CA ASN A 265 14.54 67.95 16.72
C ASN A 265 15.11 68.64 17.97
N MET A 266 16.24 68.16 18.50
CA MET A 266 16.90 68.72 19.69
C MET A 266 17.74 69.98 19.37
N GLU A 267 18.16 70.15 18.13
CA GLU A 267 18.75 71.37 17.58
C GLU A 267 17.66 72.42 17.28
N GLU A 268 16.56 72.05 16.61
CA GLU A 268 15.41 72.93 16.34
C GLU A 268 14.73 73.45 17.62
N THR A 269 14.70 72.65 18.69
CA THR A 269 14.18 73.07 20.00
C THR A 269 15.19 73.86 20.84
N GLY A 270 16.40 74.13 20.33
CA GLY A 270 17.40 74.98 20.98
C GLY A 270 18.05 74.36 22.22
N PHE A 271 17.98 73.03 22.41
CA PHE A 271 18.63 72.36 23.55
C PHE A 271 20.17 72.40 23.42
N PHE A 272 20.68 72.35 22.19
CA PHE A 272 22.09 72.62 21.90
C PHE A 272 22.35 74.13 21.81
N TYR A 273 22.77 74.73 22.92
CA TYR A 273 23.25 76.11 22.98
C TYR A 273 24.77 76.18 22.82
N ASP A 274 25.28 77.29 22.27
CA ASP A 274 26.70 77.61 22.32
C ASP A 274 27.09 77.91 23.80
N PRO A 275 28.05 77.17 24.39
CA PRO A 275 28.52 77.43 25.74
C PRO A 275 29.01 78.87 25.95
N LEU A 276 29.60 79.51 24.93
CA LEU A 276 30.11 80.88 25.03
C LEU A 276 28.98 81.91 25.11
N VAL A 277 27.94 81.75 24.29
CA VAL A 277 26.75 82.62 24.33
C VAL A 277 26.08 82.51 25.70
N LYS A 278 25.95 81.29 26.23
CA LYS A 278 25.36 81.08 27.55
C LYS A 278 26.26 81.58 28.69
N GLU A 279 27.57 81.41 28.62
CA GLU A 279 28.50 82.00 29.61
C GLU A 279 28.43 83.54 29.60
N ILE A 280 28.24 84.14 28.42
CA ILE A 280 27.98 85.59 28.29
C ILE A 280 26.65 85.96 28.95
N GLU A 281 25.56 85.22 28.71
CA GLU A 281 24.23 85.51 29.28
C GLU A 281 24.17 85.27 30.80
N ASP A 282 24.70 84.15 31.31
CA ASP A 282 24.63 83.76 32.72
C ASP A 282 25.67 84.48 33.60
N SER A 283 26.85 84.85 33.06
CA SER A 283 27.96 85.42 33.84
C SER A 283 28.34 86.84 33.45
N PHE A 284 28.59 87.12 32.15
CA PHE A 284 29.05 88.44 31.73
C PHE A 284 27.96 89.51 31.80
N MET A 285 26.73 89.21 31.39
CA MET A 285 25.63 90.17 31.39
C MET A 285 25.23 90.60 32.82
N PRO A 286 25.09 89.71 33.82
CA PRO A 286 24.87 90.12 35.21
C PRO A 286 26.05 90.90 35.80
N TRP A 287 27.30 90.55 35.46
CA TRP A 287 28.49 91.31 35.88
C TRP A 287 28.50 92.72 35.28
N LEU A 288 28.23 92.86 33.97
CA LEU A 288 28.18 94.14 33.27
C LEU A 288 27.04 95.02 33.80
N LEU A 289 25.84 94.47 33.93
CA LEU A 289 24.69 95.19 34.50
C LEU A 289 24.92 95.56 35.98
N GLY A 290 25.59 94.70 36.75
CA GLY A 290 26.04 95.00 38.11
C GLY A 290 27.06 96.14 38.17
N GLY A 291 28.05 96.14 37.28
CA GLY A 291 29.03 97.23 37.18
C GLY A 291 28.40 98.55 36.74
N VAL A 292 27.48 98.53 35.77
CA VAL A 292 26.74 99.70 35.30
C VAL A 292 25.80 100.25 36.39
N THR A 293 25.04 99.39 37.08
CA THR A 293 24.15 99.82 38.17
C THR A 293 24.94 100.32 39.39
N SER A 294 26.06 99.69 39.75
CA SER A 294 26.99 100.20 40.76
C SER A 294 27.57 101.57 40.37
N SER A 295 27.93 101.78 39.10
CA SER A 295 28.40 103.08 38.61
C SER A 295 27.31 104.17 38.66
N ILE A 296 26.07 103.82 38.31
CA ILE A 296 24.90 104.72 38.39
C ILE A 296 24.55 105.04 39.85
N ASN A 297 24.64 104.05 40.75
CA ASN A 297 24.39 104.23 42.16
C ASN A 297 25.47 105.11 42.81
N GLY A 298 26.76 104.86 42.54
CA GLY A 298 27.85 105.74 42.99
C GLY A 298 27.73 107.17 42.46
N ALA A 299 27.24 107.36 41.23
CA ALA A 299 26.94 108.69 40.69
C ALA A 299 25.72 109.35 41.38
N ARG A 300 24.70 108.57 41.75
CA ARG A 300 23.56 109.04 42.56
C ARG A 300 23.97 109.40 43.98
N GLU A 301 24.71 108.53 44.67
CA GLU A 301 25.24 108.77 46.01
C GLU A 301 26.13 110.02 46.04
N ALA A 302 27.00 110.19 45.03
CA ALA A 302 27.78 111.42 44.87
C ALA A 302 26.91 112.66 44.67
N HIS A 303 25.82 112.56 43.88
CA HIS A 303 24.87 113.65 43.71
C HIS A 303 24.08 113.96 44.99
N GLU A 304 23.60 112.94 45.71
CA GLU A 304 22.90 113.10 46.99
C GLU A 304 23.81 113.69 48.07
N ILE A 305 25.08 113.27 48.15
CA ILE A 305 26.07 113.86 49.05
C ILE A 305 26.35 115.33 48.69
N LEU A 306 26.44 115.65 47.39
CA LEU A 306 26.64 117.02 46.93
C LEU A 306 25.41 117.89 47.22
N GLU A 307 24.20 117.38 47.00
CA GLU A 307 22.95 118.06 47.34
C GLU A 307 22.78 118.26 48.85
N GLN A 308 23.10 117.24 49.67
CA GLN A 308 23.16 117.36 51.13
C GLN A 308 24.21 118.38 51.59
N ALA A 309 25.37 118.44 50.93
CA ALA A 309 26.41 119.43 51.22
C ALA A 309 25.96 120.86 50.83
N VAL A 310 25.27 121.04 49.70
CA VAL A 310 24.67 122.32 49.31
C VAL A 310 23.56 122.74 50.29
N VAL A 311 22.66 121.84 50.67
CA VAL A 311 21.63 122.10 51.69
C VAL A 311 22.26 122.40 53.05
N GLY A 312 23.36 121.73 53.42
CA GLY A 312 24.15 122.02 54.61
C GLY A 312 24.78 123.41 54.58
N ALA A 313 25.43 123.77 53.47
CA ALA A 313 26.01 125.09 53.25
C ALA A 313 24.94 126.21 53.26
N LEU A 314 23.76 125.97 52.68
CA LEU A 314 22.63 126.89 52.73
C LEU A 314 22.08 127.05 54.15
N LYS A 315 21.96 125.97 54.94
CA LYS A 315 21.58 126.05 56.37
C LYS A 315 22.60 126.82 57.21
N LEU A 316 23.90 126.63 56.94
CA LEU A 316 25.00 127.30 57.65
C LEU A 316 25.12 128.78 57.23
N SER A 317 24.84 129.08 55.96
CA SER A 317 24.67 130.46 55.46
C SER A 317 23.47 131.14 56.12
N ALA A 318 22.32 130.46 56.20
CA ALA A 318 21.13 130.99 56.85
C ALA A 318 21.31 131.22 58.36
N SER A 319 22.04 130.35 59.08
CA SER A 319 22.34 130.57 60.50
C SER A 319 23.36 131.68 60.73
N LYS A 320 24.38 131.81 59.86
CA LYS A 320 25.27 132.99 59.87
C LYS A 320 24.52 134.28 59.58
N ASN A 321 23.64 134.30 58.59
CA ASN A 321 22.85 135.47 58.24
C ASN A 321 21.89 135.86 59.38
N LYS A 322 21.28 134.88 60.07
CA LYS A 322 20.51 135.14 61.31
C LYS A 322 21.39 135.78 62.38
N LEU A 323 22.54 135.19 62.72
CA LEU A 323 23.47 135.77 63.69
C LEU A 323 24.00 137.17 63.31
N ILE A 324 24.04 137.50 62.01
CA ILE A 324 24.36 138.84 61.51
C ILE A 324 23.16 139.79 61.66
N THR A 325 21.94 139.36 61.35
CA THR A 325 20.73 140.19 61.58
C THR A 325 20.45 140.38 63.07
N ASP A 326 20.68 139.37 63.90
CA ASP A 326 20.47 139.43 65.35
C ASP A 326 21.44 140.46 65.95
N LYS A 327 22.73 140.41 65.59
CA LYS A 327 23.72 141.43 65.96
C LYS A 327 23.42 142.82 65.39
N TYR A 328 22.88 142.91 64.18
CA TYR A 328 22.46 144.18 63.61
C TYR A 328 21.27 144.78 64.37
N ASN A 329 20.33 143.93 64.80
CA ASN A 329 19.18 144.32 65.62
C ASN A 329 19.62 144.71 67.05
N GLU A 330 20.60 144.01 67.63
CA GLU A 330 21.24 144.38 68.91
C GLU A 330 21.90 145.76 68.80
N LEU A 331 22.73 145.98 67.78
CA LEU A 331 23.37 147.29 67.52
C LEU A 331 22.35 148.39 67.21
N GLN A 332 21.25 148.09 66.53
CA GLN A 332 20.15 149.05 66.34
C GLN A 332 19.40 149.33 67.65
N ALA A 333 19.23 148.35 68.53
CA ALA A 333 18.60 148.56 69.84
C ALA A 333 19.50 149.39 70.77
N GLU A 334 20.82 149.20 70.73
CA GLU A 334 21.81 150.05 71.41
C GLU A 334 21.81 151.47 70.84
N ALA A 335 21.86 151.61 69.51
CA ALA A 335 21.81 152.91 68.84
C ALA A 335 20.50 153.66 69.10
N ASN A 336 19.35 152.97 69.15
CA ASN A 336 18.06 153.57 69.46
C ASN A 336 17.99 154.04 70.93
N LYS A 337 18.51 153.27 71.89
CA LYS A 337 18.63 153.73 73.30
C LYS A 337 19.50 154.97 73.40
N ALA A 338 20.70 154.96 72.79
CA ALA A 338 21.58 156.12 72.76
C ALA A 338 20.93 157.34 72.05
N ALA A 339 20.06 157.11 71.07
CA ALA A 339 19.32 158.17 70.36
C ALA A 339 18.06 158.68 71.09
N GLU A 340 17.56 157.99 72.11
CA GLU A 340 16.59 158.52 73.07
C GLU A 340 17.30 159.28 74.19
N GLU A 341 18.36 158.70 74.78
CA GLU A 341 19.20 159.35 75.80
C GLU A 341 19.81 160.68 75.29
N ALA A 342 20.19 160.76 74.00
CA ALA A 342 20.72 161.98 73.40
C ALA A 342 19.66 163.07 73.10
N LYS A 343 18.35 162.77 73.18
CA LYS A 343 17.27 163.75 72.89
C LYS A 343 16.80 164.54 74.11
N GLU A 344 17.19 164.13 75.31
CA GLU A 344 16.70 164.73 76.56
C GLU A 344 17.63 165.83 77.12
N ALA A 345 18.71 166.19 76.39
CA ALA A 345 19.87 166.87 76.98
C ALA A 345 20.27 168.27 76.43
N GLU A 346 19.72 168.79 75.32
CA GLU A 346 20.25 170.03 74.69
C GLU A 346 19.22 171.05 74.14
N GLN A 347 18.87 172.03 74.99
CA GLN A 347 18.44 173.42 74.71
C GLN A 347 18.78 174.27 75.96
N PRO A 348 19.07 175.61 75.92
CA PRO A 348 18.37 176.61 75.09
C PRO A 348 19.18 177.82 74.51
N GLU A 349 18.69 178.35 73.36
CA GLU A 349 18.66 179.76 72.84
C GLU A 349 19.93 180.69 72.91
N VAL A 350 20.09 181.85 72.23
CA VAL A 350 19.30 182.87 71.49
C VAL A 350 20.29 183.57 70.50
N SER A 351 20.04 184.16 69.30
CA SER A 351 19.13 184.11 68.13
C SER A 351 19.90 184.81 66.94
N GLY A 352 19.44 185.09 65.71
CA GLY A 352 18.14 184.99 65.02
C GLY A 352 18.10 185.75 63.67
N GLY A 353 17.16 185.39 62.77
CA GLY A 353 16.80 186.10 61.52
C GLY A 353 17.57 185.71 60.22
N GLY A 354 16.95 185.65 59.02
CA GLY A 354 15.52 185.74 58.65
C GLY A 354 15.28 185.84 57.11
N ASN A 355 14.05 185.52 56.65
CA ASN A 355 13.50 185.60 55.27
C ASN A 355 14.06 184.62 54.19
N ALA A 356 13.32 184.25 53.10
CA ALA A 356 11.86 184.16 52.84
C ALA A 356 11.54 183.51 51.45
N ARG A 357 10.40 182.78 51.34
CA ARG A 357 9.75 182.26 50.09
C ARG A 357 10.60 181.22 49.29
N THR A 358 10.10 180.37 48.38
CA THR A 358 8.86 180.25 47.56
C THR A 358 8.23 178.84 47.65
N LEU A 359 6.90 178.66 47.73
CA LEU A 359 5.89 178.62 46.64
C LEU A 359 6.02 177.47 45.61
N ALA A 360 5.14 176.46 45.80
CA ALA A 360 4.37 175.66 44.83
C ALA A 360 4.97 175.17 43.50
N CYS A 361 4.95 173.84 43.31
CA CYS A 361 4.08 173.18 42.31
C CYS A 361 3.68 171.79 42.84
#